data_AF-A0A6J6ML30-F1
#
_entry.id   AF-A0A6J6ML30-F1
#
_cell.length_a   1.000
_cell.length_b   1.000
_cell.length_c   1.000
_cell.angle_alpha   90.00
_cell.angle_beta   90.00
_cell.angle_gamma   90.00
#
_symmetry.space_group_name_H-M   'P 1'
#
loop_
_entity.id
_entity.type
_entity.pdbx_description
1 polymer ?
#
loop_
_entity_poly.entity_id
_entity_poly.type
_entity_poly.pdbx_seq_one_letter_code
_entity_poly.pdbx_strand_id
1 'polypeptide(L)'
;MWTLMTLVMMSTTAVPVLMSLRSIASNASQQIWWAFVFGYAVIWLGFALAASSLQLAIAELNLFDSQNGLNKILSGGLLITAGLYQFSSLKQKCQSECVAPMQFFIRHWRDGVSGSFKMGLHHGVTCVGCCWALMLLAFVGGLTNIWFMVLSAAVMAIEKFPVIGRRITLPLGVLIIVWGVAVLASLFTK
;
A
#
# COMPACT_ATOMS: atom_id res chain seq x y z
N MET A 1 -11.92 -7.37 5.54
CA MET A 1 -11.10 -7.43 4.31
C MET A 1 -9.87 -6.53 4.39
N TRP A 2 -10.03 -5.20 4.54
CA TRP A 2 -8.91 -4.25 4.64
C TRP A 2 -7.89 -4.59 5.72
N THR A 3 -8.31 -5.05 6.89
CA THR A 3 -7.40 -5.47 7.96
C THR A 3 -6.43 -6.56 7.51
N LEU A 4 -6.90 -7.55 6.74
CA LEU A 4 -6.09 -8.68 6.30
C LEU A 4 -5.07 -8.24 5.24
N MET A 5 -5.50 -7.44 4.26
CA MET A 5 -4.59 -6.82 3.28
C MET A 5 -3.56 -5.92 3.95
N THR A 6 -3.99 -5.06 4.86
CA THR A 6 -3.14 -4.16 5.63
C THR A 6 -2.11 -4.96 6.42
N LEU A 7 -2.50 -6.02 7.13
CA LEU A 7 -1.57 -6.85 7.90
C LEU A 7 -0.51 -7.51 7.01
N VAL A 8 -0.89 -8.06 5.86
CA VAL A 8 0.06 -8.66 4.92
C VAL A 8 1.06 -7.61 4.42
N MET A 9 0.55 -6.45 3.97
CA MET A 9 1.42 -5.38 3.44
C MET A 9 2.30 -4.77 4.52
N MET A 10 1.75 -4.61 5.72
CA MET A 10 2.43 -4.09 6.89
C MET A 10 3.59 -4.99 7.29
N SER A 11 3.36 -6.32 7.32
CA SER A 11 4.34 -7.33 7.74
C SER A 11 5.59 -7.35 6.86
N THR A 12 5.42 -7.24 5.54
CA THR A 12 6.54 -7.30 4.59
C THR A 12 7.59 -6.20 4.81
N THR A 13 7.16 -5.00 5.22
CA THR A 13 8.06 -3.86 5.49
C THR A 13 8.41 -3.72 6.97
N ALA A 14 7.50 -4.10 7.87
CA ALA A 14 7.70 -3.98 9.31
C ALA A 14 8.89 -4.83 9.79
N VAL A 15 9.03 -6.05 9.28
CA VAL A 15 10.11 -6.96 9.71
C VAL A 15 11.51 -6.35 9.50
N PRO A 16 11.92 -5.94 8.28
CA PRO A 16 13.26 -5.42 8.06
C PRO A 16 13.53 -4.08 8.76
N VAL A 17 12.52 -3.20 8.89
CA VAL A 17 12.69 -1.92 9.59
C VAL A 17 12.83 -2.10 11.10
N LEU A 18 12.06 -3.02 11.70
CA LEU A 18 12.14 -3.31 13.13
C LEU A 18 13.43 -4.05 13.50
N MET A 19 13.95 -4.91 12.61
CA MET A 19 15.28 -5.50 12.77
C MET A 19 16.39 -4.44 12.72
N SER A 20 16.30 -3.49 11.78
CA SER A 20 17.26 -2.38 11.68
C SER A 20 17.21 -1.49 12.91
N LEU A 21 16.01 -1.15 13.40
CA LEU A 21 15.83 -0.39 14.63
C LEU A 21 16.46 -1.12 15.82
N ARG A 22 16.24 -2.43 15.96
CA ARG A 22 16.82 -3.23 17.04
C ARG A 22 18.35 -3.31 16.98
N SER A 23 18.91 -3.33 15.77
CA SER A 23 20.37 -3.32 15.56
C SER A 23 21.01 -2.00 15.96
N ILE A 24 20.38 -0.87 15.62
CA ILE A 24 20.87 0.48 15.95
C ILE A 24 20.68 0.74 17.44
N ALA A 25 19.54 0.32 17.96
CA ALA A 25 19.07 0.62 19.29
C ALA A 25 19.31 -0.57 20.23
N SER A 26 20.45 -1.26 20.10
CA SER A 26 20.77 -2.51 20.81
C SER A 26 20.60 -2.43 22.35
N ASN A 27 20.69 -1.23 22.92
CA ASN A 27 20.45 -0.90 24.34
C ASN A 27 19.25 0.04 24.57
N ALA A 28 18.45 0.33 23.55
CA ALA A 28 17.32 1.23 23.70
C ALA A 28 16.19 0.58 24.49
N SER A 29 15.54 1.41 25.30
CA SER A 29 14.35 1.03 26.06
C SER A 29 13.32 0.36 25.13
N GLN A 30 12.72 -0.74 25.61
CA GLN A 30 11.59 -1.41 24.98
C GLN A 30 10.46 -0.43 24.58
N GLN A 31 10.35 0.70 25.29
CA GLN A 31 9.41 1.77 25.00
C GLN A 31 9.70 2.48 23.66
N ILE A 32 10.96 2.65 23.27
CA ILE A 32 11.36 3.26 22.00
C ILE A 32 10.90 2.36 20.85
N TRP A 33 11.11 1.05 20.97
CA TRP A 33 10.68 0.09 19.96
C TRP A 33 9.16 0.09 19.78
N TRP A 34 8.42 0.02 20.88
CA TRP A 34 6.94 0.06 20.84
C TRP A 34 6.39 1.40 20.35
N ALA A 35 7.04 2.51 20.66
CA ALA A 35 6.62 3.82 20.15
C ALA A 35 6.72 3.90 18.62
N PHE A 36 7.77 3.33 18.02
CA PHE A 36 7.88 3.22 16.56
C PHE A 36 6.73 2.38 15.99
N VAL A 37 6.52 1.19 16.55
CA VAL A 37 5.44 0.27 16.11
C VAL A 37 4.08 0.94 16.21
N PHE A 38 3.82 1.66 17.29
CA PHE A 38 2.56 2.37 17.49
C PHE A 38 2.36 3.48 16.46
N GLY A 39 3.38 4.31 16.20
CA GLY A 39 3.30 5.34 15.15
C GLY A 39 3.07 4.76 13.77
N TYR A 40 3.76 3.66 13.44
CA TYR A 40 3.57 2.95 12.18
C TYR A 40 2.16 2.35 12.05
N ALA A 41 1.66 1.72 13.12
CA ALA A 41 0.32 1.14 13.17
C ALA A 41 -0.78 2.19 13.02
N VAL A 42 -0.62 3.38 13.62
CA VAL A 42 -1.59 4.49 13.51
C VAL A 42 -1.84 4.87 12.06
N ILE A 43 -0.80 4.98 11.22
CA ILE A 43 -0.98 5.32 9.80
C ILE A 43 -1.70 4.21 9.05
N TRP A 44 -1.32 2.94 9.28
CA TRP A 44 -1.95 1.79 8.64
C TRP A 44 -3.41 1.60 9.03
N LEU A 45 -3.72 1.77 10.32
CA LEU A 45 -5.09 1.75 10.83
C LEU A 45 -5.91 2.91 10.27
N GLY A 46 -5.33 4.12 10.20
CA GLY A 46 -5.97 5.27 9.56
C GLY A 46 -6.29 5.02 8.09
N PHE A 47 -5.37 4.43 7.33
CA PHE A 47 -5.61 4.02 5.95
C PHE A 47 -6.71 2.96 5.84
N ALA A 48 -6.66 1.91 6.68
CA ALA A 48 -7.67 0.85 6.67
C ALA A 48 -9.07 1.39 7.01
N LEU A 49 -9.16 2.35 7.94
CA LEU A 49 -10.40 3.03 8.29
C LEU A 49 -10.90 3.87 7.11
N ALA A 50 -10.04 4.70 6.50
CA ALA A 50 -10.40 5.52 5.34
C ALA A 50 -10.88 4.66 4.15
N ALA A 51 -10.19 3.56 3.86
CA ALA A 51 -10.59 2.63 2.81
C ALA A 51 -11.92 1.93 3.12
N SER A 52 -12.14 1.55 4.38
CA SER A 52 -13.41 0.97 4.82
C SER A 52 -14.56 1.97 4.73
N SER A 53 -14.36 3.22 5.14
CA SER A 53 -15.34 4.30 5.00
C SER A 53 -15.66 4.60 3.54
N LEU A 54 -14.65 4.65 2.68
CA LEU A 54 -14.84 4.81 1.23
C LEU A 54 -15.66 3.65 0.66
N GLN A 55 -15.40 2.42 1.10
CA GLN A 55 -16.17 1.25 0.68
C GLN A 55 -17.65 1.36 1.06
N LEU A 56 -17.94 1.79 2.29
CA LEU A 56 -19.31 2.00 2.75
C LEU A 56 -20.02 3.08 1.93
N ALA A 57 -19.35 4.21 1.68
CA ALA A 57 -19.90 5.29 0.86
C ALA A 57 -20.21 4.85 -0.59
N ILE A 58 -19.31 4.07 -1.22
CA ILE A 58 -19.54 3.52 -2.55
C ILE A 58 -20.74 2.54 -2.54
N ALA A 59 -20.92 1.78 -1.46
CA ALA A 59 -22.03 0.85 -1.29
C ALA A 59 -23.38 1.55 -1.16
N GLU A 60 -23.45 2.63 -0.37
CA GLU A 60 -24.66 3.44 -0.22
C GLU A 60 -25.09 4.10 -1.53
N LEU A 61 -24.13 4.49 -2.38
CA LEU A 61 -24.39 5.10 -3.68
C LEU A 61 -24.80 4.08 -4.76
N ASN A 62 -24.96 2.79 -4.43
CA ASN A 62 -25.24 1.69 -5.37
C ASN A 62 -24.27 1.66 -6.57
N LEU A 63 -23.01 2.03 -6.33
CA LEU A 63 -21.97 2.05 -7.36
C LEU A 63 -21.32 0.67 -7.58
N PHE A 64 -21.75 -0.33 -6.82
CA PHE A 64 -21.41 -1.73 -7.06
C PHE A 64 -22.43 -2.36 -7.99
N ASP A 65 -21.95 -2.97 -9.07
CA ASP A 65 -22.79 -3.79 -9.94
C ASP A 65 -23.07 -5.11 -9.22
N SER A 66 -24.33 -5.56 -9.22
CA SER A 66 -24.91 -6.49 -8.22
C SER A 66 -24.20 -7.83 -8.02
N GLN A 67 -23.23 -8.18 -8.88
CA GLN A 67 -22.37 -9.36 -8.73
C GLN A 67 -20.87 -9.16 -9.04
N ASN A 68 -20.39 -7.98 -9.47
CA ASN A 68 -19.07 -7.84 -10.12
C ASN A 68 -18.11 -6.75 -9.60
N GLY A 69 -18.38 -6.12 -8.45
CA GLY A 69 -17.52 -5.05 -7.92
C GLY A 69 -17.92 -3.66 -8.42
N LEU A 70 -16.98 -2.71 -8.42
CA LEU A 70 -17.22 -1.33 -8.88
C LEU A 70 -17.75 -1.29 -10.32
N ASN A 71 -18.62 -0.34 -10.62
CA ASN A 71 -19.08 -0.12 -12.00
C ASN A 71 -17.89 0.03 -12.97
N LYS A 72 -18.09 -0.34 -14.24
CA LYS A 72 -17.00 -0.42 -15.23
C LYS A 72 -16.24 0.90 -15.42
N ILE A 73 -16.93 2.05 -15.32
CA ILE A 73 -16.32 3.38 -15.48
C ILE A 73 -15.34 3.64 -14.33
N LEU A 74 -15.79 3.46 -13.09
CA LEU A 74 -14.97 3.63 -11.89
C LEU A 74 -13.84 2.61 -11.86
N SER A 75 -14.13 1.35 -12.18
CA SER A 75 -13.13 0.29 -12.26
C SER A 75 -12.02 0.61 -13.27
N GLY A 76 -12.39 1.04 -14.49
CA GLY A 76 -11.43 1.44 -15.52
C GLY A 76 -10.61 2.66 -15.12
N GLY A 77 -11.25 3.69 -14.56
CA GLY A 77 -10.55 4.89 -14.08
C GLY A 77 -9.57 4.59 -12.95
N LEU A 78 -9.96 3.70 -12.03
CA LEU A 78 -9.15 3.32 -10.88
C LEU A 78 -7.96 2.44 -11.30
N LEU A 79 -8.16 1.52 -12.24
CA LEU A 79 -7.07 0.76 -12.89
C LEU A 79 -6.09 1.71 -13.58
N ILE A 80 -6.55 2.61 -14.45
CA ILE A 80 -5.67 3.55 -15.15
C ILE A 80 -4.91 4.43 -14.15
N THR A 81 -5.58 4.95 -13.12
CA THR A 81 -4.93 5.79 -12.09
C THR A 81 -3.87 5.02 -11.33
N ALA A 82 -4.14 3.79 -10.90
CA ALA A 82 -3.17 2.94 -10.22
C ALA A 82 -1.99 2.56 -11.13
N GLY A 83 -2.27 2.31 -12.41
CA GLY A 83 -1.26 2.05 -13.43
C GLY A 83 -0.39 3.28 -13.71
N LEU A 84 -0.95 4.49 -13.79
CA LEU A 84 -0.18 5.73 -13.92
C LEU A 84 0.65 6.01 -12.66
N TYR A 85 0.12 5.69 -11.48
CA TYR A 85 0.83 5.85 -10.21
C TYR A 85 2.15 5.08 -10.17
N GLN A 86 2.22 3.93 -10.86
CA GLN A 86 3.43 3.11 -11.01
C GLN A 86 4.62 3.89 -11.59
N PHE A 87 4.36 4.82 -12.50
CA PHE A 87 5.38 5.63 -13.17
C PHE A 87 5.69 6.93 -12.41
N SER A 88 4.93 7.24 -11.36
CA SER A 88 5.06 8.51 -10.65
C SER A 88 6.38 8.62 -9.88
N SER A 89 6.97 9.82 -9.87
CA SER A 89 8.14 10.14 -9.05
C SER A 89 7.84 10.00 -7.55
N LEU A 90 6.58 10.22 -7.15
CA LEU A 90 6.13 10.03 -5.77
C LEU A 90 6.27 8.56 -5.36
N LYS A 91 5.75 7.62 -6.16
CA LYS A 91 5.89 6.18 -5.87
C LYS A 91 7.36 5.79 -5.75
N GLN A 92 8.18 6.21 -6.72
CA GLN A 92 9.61 5.86 -6.74
C GLN A 92 10.34 6.34 -5.49
N LYS A 93 10.09 7.59 -5.06
CA LYS A 93 10.65 8.14 -3.82
C LYS A 93 10.20 7.33 -2.60
N CYS A 94 8.88 7.16 -2.44
CA CYS A 94 8.33 6.41 -1.31
C CYS A 94 8.86 4.97 -1.24
N GLN A 95 8.91 4.27 -2.38
CA GLN A 95 9.40 2.89 -2.45
C GLN A 95 10.90 2.82 -2.11
N SER A 96 11.72 3.74 -2.62
CA SER A 96 13.17 3.74 -2.36
C SER A 96 13.52 3.87 -0.88
N GLU A 97 12.74 4.65 -0.13
CA GLU A 97 12.90 4.80 1.32
C GLU A 97 12.27 3.62 2.09
N CYS A 98 11.10 3.14 1.65
CA CYS A 98 10.38 2.03 2.25
C CYS A 98 11.21 0.73 2.29
N VAL A 99 12.00 0.47 1.24
CA VAL A 99 12.81 -0.76 1.13
C VAL A 99 14.24 -0.62 1.66
N ALA A 100 14.64 0.56 2.13
CA ALA A 100 15.99 0.87 2.60
C ALA A 100 16.00 1.28 4.09
N PRO A 101 15.70 0.36 5.01
CA PRO A 101 15.43 0.69 6.43
C PRO A 101 16.63 1.33 7.14
N MET A 102 17.87 0.91 6.84
CA MET A 102 19.06 1.52 7.44
C MET A 102 19.26 2.96 6.97
N GLN A 103 19.06 3.24 5.68
CA GLN A 103 19.18 4.60 5.14
C GLN A 103 18.08 5.51 5.69
N PHE A 104 16.88 4.96 5.90
CA PHE A 104 15.78 5.68 6.55
C PHE A 104 16.21 6.19 7.93
N PHE A 105 16.73 5.30 8.79
CA PHE A 105 17.16 5.69 10.14
C PHE A 105 18.34 6.67 10.11
N ILE A 106 19.35 6.48 9.24
CA ILE A 106 20.47 7.44 9.11
C ILE A 106 19.97 8.86 8.79
N ARG A 107 18.95 8.99 7.94
CA ARG A 107 18.43 10.30 7.49
C ARG A 107 17.42 10.92 8.45
N HIS A 108 16.62 10.10 9.13
CA HIS A 108 15.45 10.56 9.88
C HIS A 108 15.53 10.26 11.38
N TRP A 109 16.72 9.89 11.88
CA TRP A 109 16.91 9.54 13.29
C TRP A 109 16.41 10.64 14.21
N ARG A 110 15.65 10.24 15.23
CA ARG A 110 15.18 11.12 16.30
C ARG A 110 15.23 10.37 17.62
N ASP A 111 15.93 10.95 18.59
CA ASP A 111 16.10 10.32 19.90
C ASP A 111 14.82 10.29 20.74
N GLY A 112 14.79 9.33 21.65
CA GLY A 112 13.72 9.17 22.65
C GLY A 112 12.41 8.59 22.11
N VAL A 113 11.46 8.40 23.01
CA VAL A 113 10.14 7.79 22.73
C VAL A 113 9.33 8.63 21.73
N SER A 114 9.31 9.96 21.90
CA SER A 114 8.62 10.86 20.99
C SER A 114 9.25 10.88 19.59
N GLY A 115 10.60 10.84 19.52
CA GLY A 115 11.33 10.74 18.27
C GLY A 115 10.98 9.46 17.52
N SER A 116 10.99 8.34 18.24
CA SER A 116 10.63 7.02 17.71
C SER A 116 9.20 6.95 17.18
N PHE A 117 8.24 7.52 17.91
CA PHE A 117 6.85 7.61 17.44
C PHE A 117 6.74 8.42 16.14
N LYS A 118 7.40 9.58 16.05
CA LYS A 118 7.42 10.39 14.83
C LYS A 118 8.10 9.66 13.66
N MET A 119 9.17 8.91 13.92
CA MET A 119 9.81 8.05 12.91
C MET A 119 8.84 6.97 12.42
N GLY A 120 8.10 6.32 13.33
CA GLY A 120 7.07 5.33 13.00
C GLY A 120 5.97 5.91 12.11
N LEU A 121 5.44 7.10 12.46
CA LEU A 121 4.46 7.82 11.63
C LEU A 121 5.02 8.12 10.24
N HIS A 122 6.23 8.66 10.16
CA HIS A 122 6.85 9.01 8.89
C HIS A 122 7.07 7.78 8.00
N HIS A 123 7.62 6.71 8.55
CA HIS A 123 7.79 5.45 7.83
C HIS A 123 6.44 4.85 7.39
N GLY A 124 5.40 4.96 8.23
CA GLY A 124 4.05 4.56 7.90
C GLY A 124 3.51 5.30 6.68
N VAL A 125 3.66 6.63 6.62
CA VAL A 125 3.24 7.45 5.48
C VAL A 125 4.01 7.07 4.22
N THR A 126 5.32 6.88 4.31
CA THR A 126 6.15 6.45 3.18
C THR A 126 5.73 5.05 2.67
N CYS A 127 5.43 4.13 3.60
CA CYS A 127 5.01 2.77 3.27
C CYS A 127 3.62 2.74 2.63
N VAL A 128 2.63 3.47 3.15
CA VAL A 128 1.31 3.61 2.52
C VAL A 128 1.46 4.32 1.18
N GLY A 129 2.26 5.39 1.12
CA GLY A 129 2.57 6.13 -0.10
C GLY A 129 3.07 5.21 -1.23
N CYS A 130 3.94 4.23 -0.96
CA CYS A 130 4.44 3.39 -2.05
C CYS A 130 3.39 2.46 -2.70
N CYS A 131 2.28 2.12 -2.01
CA CYS A 131 1.34 1.10 -2.48
C CYS A 131 -0.15 1.47 -2.41
N TRP A 132 -0.54 2.65 -1.90
CA TRP A 132 -1.95 3.01 -1.70
C TRP A 132 -2.80 2.85 -2.97
N ALA A 133 -2.30 3.30 -4.12
CA ALA A 133 -3.04 3.26 -5.37
C ALA A 133 -3.32 1.83 -5.83
N LEU A 134 -2.36 0.92 -5.61
CA LEU A 134 -2.55 -0.51 -5.87
C LEU A 134 -3.51 -1.15 -4.87
N MET A 135 -3.48 -0.72 -3.60
CA MET A 135 -4.42 -1.19 -2.59
C MET A 135 -5.88 -0.86 -2.97
N LEU A 136 -6.10 0.28 -3.63
CA LEU A 136 -7.44 0.62 -4.15
C LEU A 136 -7.91 -0.34 -5.25
N LEU A 137 -7.04 -1.10 -5.91
CA LEU A 137 -7.49 -2.10 -6.89
C LEU A 137 -8.38 -3.18 -6.25
N ALA A 138 -8.30 -3.38 -4.92
CA ALA A 138 -9.22 -4.27 -4.21
C ALA A 138 -10.70 -3.93 -4.44
N PHE A 139 -11.02 -2.67 -4.73
CA PHE A 139 -12.38 -2.25 -5.10
C PHE A 139 -12.83 -2.76 -6.48
N VAL A 140 -11.88 -2.96 -7.41
CA VAL A 140 -12.14 -3.48 -8.77
C VAL A 140 -12.50 -4.96 -8.73
N GLY A 141 -11.78 -5.75 -7.92
CA GLY A 141 -12.02 -7.20 -7.80
C GLY A 141 -13.32 -7.58 -7.07
N GLY A 142 -13.94 -6.62 -6.38
CA GLY A 142 -15.14 -6.86 -5.56
C GLY A 142 -14.85 -7.57 -4.24
N LEU A 143 -15.82 -7.51 -3.32
CA LEU A 143 -15.67 -8.02 -1.94
C LEU A 143 -15.64 -9.54 -1.82
N THR A 144 -16.08 -10.24 -2.87
CA THR A 144 -16.22 -11.69 -2.91
C THR A 144 -14.99 -12.38 -3.52
N ASN A 145 -14.12 -11.65 -4.23
CA ASN A 145 -13.00 -12.23 -4.94
C ASN A 145 -11.72 -12.22 -4.08
N ILE A 146 -11.65 -13.16 -3.13
CA ILE A 146 -10.48 -13.32 -2.26
C ILE A 146 -9.19 -13.61 -3.05
N TRP A 147 -9.29 -14.30 -4.19
CA TRP A 147 -8.15 -14.60 -5.05
C TRP A 147 -7.54 -13.34 -5.64
N PHE A 148 -8.37 -12.40 -6.11
CA PHE A 148 -7.91 -11.13 -6.60
C PHE A 148 -7.23 -10.29 -5.50
N MET A 149 -7.77 -10.33 -4.28
CA MET A 149 -7.16 -9.65 -3.13
C MET A 149 -5.78 -10.24 -2.79
N VAL A 150 -5.69 -11.58 -2.72
CA VAL A 150 -4.42 -12.28 -2.45
C VAL A 150 -3.40 -12.02 -3.55
N LEU A 151 -3.82 -12.05 -4.82
CA LEU A 151 -2.95 -11.74 -5.96
C LEU A 151 -2.43 -10.30 -5.87
N SER A 152 -3.32 -9.33 -5.66
CA SER A 152 -2.95 -7.92 -5.52
C SER A 152 -1.97 -7.72 -4.37
N ALA A 153 -2.23 -8.36 -3.23
CA ALA A 153 -1.35 -8.32 -2.09
C ALA A 153 0.03 -8.94 -2.40
N ALA A 154 0.07 -10.13 -3.00
CA ALA A 154 1.31 -10.78 -3.39
C ALA A 154 2.14 -9.91 -4.34
N VAL A 155 1.51 -9.31 -5.34
CA VAL A 155 2.16 -8.39 -6.28
C VAL A 155 2.77 -7.18 -5.56
N MET A 156 2.01 -6.53 -4.67
CA MET A 156 2.51 -5.40 -3.88
C MET A 156 3.67 -5.79 -2.95
N ALA A 157 3.60 -6.97 -2.33
CA ALA A 157 4.68 -7.50 -1.51
C ALA A 157 5.93 -7.78 -2.36
N ILE A 158 5.76 -8.30 -3.57
CA ILE A 158 6.86 -8.58 -4.49
C ILE A 158 7.54 -7.29 -4.95
N GLU A 159 6.78 -6.22 -5.20
CA GLU A 159 7.33 -4.91 -5.55
C GLU A 159 8.24 -4.32 -4.47
N LYS A 160 8.05 -4.72 -3.21
CA LYS A 160 8.88 -4.26 -2.09
C LYS A 160 10.24 -4.98 -2.02
N PHE A 161 10.50 -5.99 -2.85
CA PHE A 161 11.86 -6.54 -2.96
C PHE A 161 12.74 -5.62 -3.82
N PRO A 162 13.91 -5.15 -3.33
CA PRO A 162 14.71 -4.12 -4.02
C PRO A 162 15.12 -4.46 -5.46
N VAL A 163 15.55 -5.71 -5.68
CA VAL A 163 16.06 -6.17 -6.99
C VAL A 163 14.91 -6.49 -7.95
N ILE A 164 13.88 -7.15 -7.43
CA ILE A 164 12.75 -7.65 -8.21
C ILE A 164 11.77 -6.51 -8.53
N GLY A 165 11.43 -5.68 -7.55
CA GLY A 165 10.50 -4.56 -7.69
C GLY A 165 10.89 -3.61 -8.82
N ARG A 166 12.17 -3.24 -8.91
CA ARG A 166 12.66 -2.36 -10.00
C ARG A 166 12.38 -2.91 -11.41
N ARG A 167 12.32 -4.24 -11.57
CA ARG A 167 12.03 -4.89 -12.85
C ARG A 167 10.54 -5.11 -13.09
N ILE A 168 9.74 -5.27 -12.03
CA ILE A 168 8.32 -5.64 -12.12
C ILE A 168 7.38 -4.43 -12.10
N THR A 169 7.75 -3.33 -11.43
CA THR A 169 6.90 -2.14 -11.29
C THR A 169 6.49 -1.53 -12.64
N LEU A 170 7.43 -1.42 -13.58
CA LEU A 170 7.15 -0.91 -14.94
C LEU A 170 6.18 -1.80 -15.75
N PRO A 171 6.47 -3.09 -16.00
CA PRO A 171 5.56 -3.94 -16.76
C PRO A 171 4.20 -4.10 -16.07
N LEU A 172 4.17 -4.15 -14.74
CA LEU A 172 2.92 -4.19 -13.99
C LEU A 172 2.08 -2.93 -14.23
N GLY A 173 2.68 -1.74 -14.22
CA GLY A 173 1.98 -0.50 -14.55
C GLY A 173 1.37 -0.52 -15.94
N VAL A 174 2.11 -0.98 -16.95
CA VAL A 174 1.59 -1.12 -18.32
C VAL A 174 0.40 -2.10 -18.36
N LEU A 175 0.55 -3.28 -17.74
CA LEU A 175 -0.50 -4.30 -17.69
C LEU A 175 -1.79 -3.77 -17.04
N ILE A 176 -1.66 -3.04 -15.93
CA ILE A 176 -2.80 -2.45 -15.23
C ILE A 176 -3.49 -1.38 -16.09
N ILE A 177 -2.73 -0.52 -16.78
CA ILE A 177 -3.30 0.48 -17.69
C ILE A 177 -4.06 -0.19 -18.84
N VAL A 178 -3.42 -1.17 -19.50
CA VAL A 178 -4.04 -1.92 -20.62
C VAL A 178 -5.34 -2.58 -20.15
N TRP A 179 -5.34 -3.17 -18.95
CA TRP A 179 -6.54 -3.75 -18.39
C TRP A 179 -7.63 -2.71 -18.14
N GLY A 180 -7.28 -1.55 -17.58
CA GLY A 180 -8.22 -0.44 -17.38
C GLY A 180 -8.84 0.06 -18.69
N VAL A 181 -8.03 0.22 -19.74
CA VAL A 181 -8.49 0.59 -21.08
C VAL A 181 -9.43 -0.49 -21.65
N ALA A 182 -9.09 -1.77 -21.50
CA ALA A 182 -9.95 -2.86 -21.95
C ALA A 182 -11.31 -2.89 -21.23
N VAL A 183 -11.33 -2.62 -19.92
CA VAL A 183 -12.57 -2.51 -19.14
C VAL A 183 -13.44 -1.36 -19.65
N LEU A 184 -12.85 -0.20 -19.95
CA LEU A 184 -13.58 0.94 -20.52
C LEU A 184 -14.05 0.66 -21.96
N ALA A 185 -13.21 0.05 -22.79
CA ALA A 185 -13.58 -0.32 -24.16
C ALA A 185 -14.77 -1.29 -24.19
N SER A 186 -14.87 -2.19 -23.21
CA SER A 186 -15.99 -3.13 -23.06
C SER A 186 -17.35 -2.48 -22.77
N LEU A 187 -17.39 -1.16 -22.55
CA LEU A 187 -18.64 -0.39 -22.47
C LEU A 187 -19.26 -0.14 -23.84
N PHE A 188 -18.42 -0.01 -24.88
CA PHE A 188 -18.84 0.32 -26.25
C PHE A 188 -19.12 -0.91 -27.11
N THR A 189 -18.67 -2.09 -26.67
CA THR A 189 -18.91 -3.37 -27.36
C THR A 189 -20.21 -4.06 -26.89
N LYS A 190 -21.19 -3.28 -26.42
CA LYS A 190 -22.53 -3.76 -26.04
C LYS A 190 -23.52 -3.47 -27.15
#